data_AF-A0A1Q6UBG2-F1
#
_entry.id   AF-A0A1Q6UBG2-F1
#
_cell.length_a   1.000
_cell.length_b   1.000
_cell.length_c   1.000
_cell.angle_alpha   90.00
_cell.angle_beta   90.00
_cell.angle_gamma   90.00
#
_symmetry.space_group_name_H-M   'P 1'
#
loop_
_entity.id
_entity.type
_entity.pdbx_description
1 polymer ?
#
loop_
_entity_poly.entity_id
_entity_poly.type
_entity_poly.pdbx_seq_one_letter_code
_entity_poly.pdbx_strand_id
1 'polypeptide(L)'
;MTEETKTEKDIQELIDLAFSAVVQTSVELEDDQLDALENLNQYCVNTALHNPEVIKKPLKVVYKTNEGLKEALVAICLAYSLVNPRRKLRENKEFFDKNITIYQRPGNVKFIDFGEIAPDSVQAAVYWDIIEDWKLYIDRECGGIKALVDEKTNLAGLDNYIRGGDPLYEFARFHRKYTEKTKLQEEKSKISAQDAFRNAVVQSVATEVTKQQLLAGKNPMEIIDSLLNQAASYRPEIERRPPEQRQIGYRNRERRSNGRRRYHNRQDED
;
A
#
# COMPACT_ATOMS: atom_id res chain seq x y z
N MET A 1 23.81 45.34 -15.77
CA MET A 1 23.56 44.04 -15.12
C MET A 1 24.68 43.11 -15.53
N THR A 2 25.37 42.51 -14.57
CA THR A 2 26.42 41.49 -14.83
C THR A 2 25.75 40.18 -15.25
N GLU A 3 26.39 39.39 -16.12
CA GLU A 3 25.84 38.13 -16.64
C GLU A 3 25.48 37.11 -15.52
N GLU A 4 26.20 37.14 -14.40
CA GLU A 4 25.92 36.34 -13.21
C GLU A 4 24.52 36.65 -12.63
N THR A 5 24.17 37.92 -12.47
CA THR A 5 22.86 38.34 -11.95
C THR A 5 21.68 38.04 -12.89
N LYS A 6 21.95 37.83 -14.19
CA LYS A 6 20.94 37.39 -15.15
C LYS A 6 20.73 35.89 -15.05
N THR A 7 21.82 35.13 -14.96
CA THR A 7 21.79 33.66 -14.84
C THR A 7 21.08 33.20 -13.57
N GLU A 8 21.30 33.88 -12.44
CA GLU A 8 20.60 33.57 -11.19
C GLU A 8 19.08 33.80 -11.27
N LYS A 9 18.65 34.88 -11.93
CA LYS A 9 17.22 35.16 -12.16
C LYS A 9 16.59 34.12 -13.06
N ASP A 10 17.27 33.77 -14.16
CA ASP A 10 16.78 32.75 -15.10
C ASP A 10 16.63 31.38 -14.41
N ILE A 11 17.52 31.04 -13.46
CA ILE A 11 17.42 29.81 -12.66
C ILE A 11 16.23 29.87 -11.69
N GLN A 12 16.04 30.99 -11.00
CA GLN A 12 14.91 31.14 -10.08
C GLN A 12 13.58 31.06 -10.82
N GLU A 13 13.47 31.70 -11.99
CA GLU A 13 12.29 31.61 -12.85
C GLU A 13 12.00 30.16 -13.27
N LEU A 14 13.02 29.37 -13.61
CA LEU A 14 12.85 27.94 -13.93
C LEU A 14 12.33 27.13 -12.74
N ILE A 15 12.80 27.44 -11.53
CA ILE A 15 12.34 26.79 -10.30
C ILE A 15 10.87 27.15 -10.04
N ASP A 16 10.53 28.43 -10.12
CA ASP A 16 9.16 28.92 -9.90
C ASP A 16 8.18 28.33 -10.92
N LEU A 17 8.60 28.21 -12.19
CA LEU A 17 7.83 27.53 -13.23
C LEU A 17 7.64 26.04 -12.91
N ALA A 18 8.65 25.35 -12.40
CA ALA A 18 8.54 23.94 -12.04
C ALA A 18 7.56 23.71 -10.86
N PHE A 19 7.53 24.62 -9.88
CA PHE A 19 6.59 24.58 -8.75
C PHE A 19 5.15 24.91 -9.16
N SER A 20 4.98 25.91 -10.02
CA SER A 20 3.66 26.40 -10.47
C SER A 20 3.12 25.65 -11.70
N ALA A 21 3.75 24.55 -12.08
CA ALA A 21 3.32 23.78 -13.24
C ALA A 21 1.97 23.12 -12.97
N VAL A 22 0.97 23.44 -13.80
CA VAL A 22 -0.37 22.83 -13.71
C VAL A 22 -0.27 21.38 -14.16
N VAL A 23 -0.75 20.46 -13.32
CA VAL A 23 -0.72 19.03 -13.65
C VAL A 23 -1.97 18.64 -14.44
N GLN A 24 -1.77 17.97 -15.56
CA GLN A 24 -2.83 17.37 -16.37
C GLN A 24 -2.51 15.92 -16.66
N THR A 25 -3.54 15.11 -16.87
CA THR A 25 -3.42 13.67 -17.04
C THR A 25 -4.16 13.18 -18.28
N SER A 26 -3.68 12.09 -18.86
CA SER A 26 -4.35 11.36 -19.96
C SER A 26 -5.63 10.64 -19.52
N VAL A 27 -5.75 10.34 -18.23
CA VAL A 27 -6.93 9.78 -17.58
C VAL A 27 -7.66 10.90 -16.86
N GLU A 28 -8.98 10.96 -16.93
CA GLU A 28 -9.78 11.90 -16.16
C GLU A 28 -9.69 11.56 -14.67
N LEU A 29 -9.12 12.46 -13.88
CA LEU A 29 -8.98 12.35 -12.42
C LEU A 29 -9.86 13.40 -11.75
N GLU A 30 -10.28 13.12 -10.52
CA GLU A 30 -10.99 14.10 -9.69
C GLU A 30 -10.07 15.22 -9.24
N ASP A 31 -10.64 16.39 -8.90
CA ASP A 31 -9.88 17.57 -8.49
C ASP A 31 -8.95 17.27 -7.29
N ASP A 32 -9.45 16.53 -6.29
CA ASP A 32 -8.65 16.10 -5.13
C ASP A 32 -7.44 15.25 -5.53
N GLN A 33 -7.55 14.45 -6.59
CA GLN A 33 -6.45 13.62 -7.08
C GLN A 33 -5.42 14.46 -7.86
N LEU A 34 -5.88 15.45 -8.61
CA LEU A 34 -5.01 16.40 -9.29
C LEU A 34 -4.23 17.24 -8.28
N ASP A 35 -4.89 17.75 -7.23
CA ASP A 35 -4.23 18.47 -6.14
C ASP A 35 -3.15 17.60 -5.46
N ALA A 36 -3.45 16.32 -5.24
CA ALA A 36 -2.47 15.39 -4.67
C ALA A 36 -1.25 15.20 -5.59
N LEU A 37 -1.46 15.15 -6.92
CA LEU A 37 -0.37 15.07 -7.90
C LEU A 37 0.41 16.37 -8.02
N GLU A 38 -0.23 17.53 -7.92
CA GLU A 38 0.46 18.82 -7.85
C GLU A 38 1.33 18.91 -6.62
N ASN A 39 0.81 18.46 -5.48
CA ASN A 39 1.55 18.41 -4.23
C ASN A 39 2.73 17.41 -4.29
N LEU A 40 2.57 16.26 -4.96
CA LEU A 40 3.67 15.36 -5.27
C LEU A 40 4.71 16.01 -6.19
N ASN A 41 4.28 16.76 -7.21
CA ASN A 41 5.19 17.50 -8.09
C ASN A 41 6.02 18.51 -7.31
N GLN A 42 5.41 19.31 -6.44
CA GLN A 42 6.12 20.27 -5.58
C GLN A 42 7.16 19.59 -4.69
N TYR A 43 6.81 18.43 -4.10
CA TYR A 43 7.77 17.61 -3.37
C TYR A 43 8.95 17.20 -4.27
N CYS A 44 8.69 16.68 -5.48
CA CYS A 44 9.74 16.29 -6.42
C CYS A 44 10.64 17.48 -6.83
N VAL A 45 10.10 18.69 -6.98
CA VAL A 45 10.90 19.90 -7.25
C VAL A 45 11.83 20.17 -6.07
N ASN A 46 11.30 20.17 -4.84
CA ASN A 46 12.11 20.35 -3.62
C ASN A 46 13.23 19.32 -3.53
N THR A 47 12.94 18.04 -3.75
CA THR A 47 13.96 16.97 -3.75
C THR A 47 14.98 17.18 -4.87
N ALA A 48 14.56 17.62 -6.05
CA ALA A 48 15.44 17.86 -7.18
C ALA A 48 16.46 18.98 -6.91
N LEU A 49 16.09 20.02 -6.15
CA LEU A 49 17.01 21.11 -5.78
C LEU A 49 18.21 20.63 -4.94
N HIS A 50 18.02 19.57 -4.17
CA HIS A 50 19.07 18.95 -3.36
C HIS A 50 19.87 17.89 -4.15
N ASN A 51 19.52 17.62 -5.40
CA ASN A 51 20.22 16.63 -6.22
C ASN A 51 21.61 17.15 -6.63
N PRO A 52 22.70 16.37 -6.44
CA PRO A 52 24.05 16.80 -6.81
C PRO A 52 24.22 17.22 -8.28
N GLU A 53 23.44 16.66 -9.20
CA GLU A 53 23.47 17.06 -10.61
C GLU A 53 22.82 18.42 -10.85
N VAL A 54 21.78 18.76 -10.09
CA VAL A 54 21.06 20.04 -10.20
C VAL A 54 21.87 21.14 -9.52
N ILE A 55 22.48 20.86 -8.37
CA ILE A 55 23.42 21.78 -7.70
C ILE A 55 24.56 22.16 -8.65
N LYS A 56 25.10 21.19 -9.41
CA LYS A 56 26.14 21.44 -10.41
C LYS A 56 25.61 22.09 -11.69
N LYS A 57 24.37 21.79 -12.09
CA LYS A 57 23.74 22.30 -13.31
C LYS A 57 22.25 22.56 -13.07
N PRO A 58 21.87 23.77 -12.60
CA PRO A 58 20.50 24.08 -12.18
C PRO A 58 19.44 23.90 -13.28
N LEU A 59 19.85 24.06 -14.55
CA LEU A 59 19.00 23.80 -15.72
C LEU A 59 18.43 22.36 -15.79
N LYS A 60 18.99 21.42 -15.01
CA LYS A 60 18.48 20.04 -14.91
C LYS A 60 17.29 19.89 -13.95
N VAL A 61 16.86 20.93 -13.24
CA VAL A 61 15.81 20.85 -12.21
C VAL A 61 14.53 20.22 -12.75
N VAL A 62 14.06 20.65 -13.93
CA VAL A 62 12.84 20.12 -14.56
C VAL A 62 13.00 18.63 -14.91
N TYR A 63 14.15 18.25 -15.47
CA TYR A 63 14.45 16.86 -15.80
C TYR A 63 14.43 15.97 -14.56
N LYS A 64 15.12 16.38 -13.48
CA LYS A 64 15.17 15.61 -12.23
C LYS A 64 13.82 15.58 -11.49
N THR A 65 13.06 16.65 -11.57
CA THR A 65 11.68 16.68 -11.06
C THR A 65 10.83 15.64 -11.77
N ASN A 66 10.90 15.58 -13.11
CA ASN A 66 10.12 14.62 -13.89
C ASN A 66 10.60 13.17 -13.68
N GLU A 67 11.90 12.96 -13.50
CA GLU A 67 12.45 11.65 -13.14
C GLU A 67 11.87 11.16 -11.80
N GLY A 68 11.91 12.00 -10.75
CA GLY A 68 11.33 11.66 -9.44
C GLY A 68 9.82 11.49 -9.46
N LEU A 69 9.10 12.33 -10.20
CA LEU A 69 7.65 12.23 -10.35
C LEU A 69 7.25 10.93 -11.08
N LYS A 70 8.00 10.54 -12.12
CA LYS A 70 7.77 9.26 -12.81
C LYS A 70 8.02 8.09 -11.88
N GLU A 71 9.12 8.10 -11.14
CA GLU A 71 9.45 7.05 -10.17
C GLU A 71 8.32 6.87 -9.14
N ALA A 72 7.81 7.98 -8.60
CA ALA A 72 6.69 7.99 -7.66
C ALA A 72 5.43 7.36 -8.24
N LEU A 73 5.03 7.78 -9.45
CA LEU A 73 3.83 7.26 -10.12
C LEU A 73 3.94 5.77 -10.42
N VAL A 74 5.12 5.29 -10.81
CA VAL A 74 5.39 3.86 -11.00
C VAL A 74 5.20 3.11 -9.68
N ALA A 75 5.72 3.64 -8.56
CA ALA A 75 5.57 3.02 -7.24
C ALA A 75 4.11 2.93 -6.81
N ILE A 76 3.36 4.03 -6.96
CA ILE A 76 1.94 4.16 -6.61
C ILE A 76 1.10 3.16 -7.41
N CYS A 77 1.27 3.12 -8.73
CA CYS A 77 0.54 2.19 -9.59
C CYS A 77 0.90 0.73 -9.30
N LEU A 78 2.17 0.45 -9.02
CA LEU A 78 2.64 -0.89 -8.64
C LEU A 78 2.09 -1.33 -7.28
N ALA A 79 2.02 -0.42 -6.31
CA ALA A 79 1.42 -0.68 -4.99
C ALA A 79 -0.06 -1.05 -5.13
N TYR A 80 -0.82 -0.27 -5.89
CA TYR A 80 -2.21 -0.59 -6.18
C TYR A 80 -2.36 -1.95 -6.90
N SER A 81 -1.52 -2.23 -7.91
CA SER A 81 -1.60 -3.49 -8.65
C SER A 81 -1.39 -4.70 -7.74
N LEU A 82 -0.49 -4.62 -6.76
CA LEU A 82 -0.26 -5.71 -5.80
C LEU A 82 -1.39 -5.91 -4.79
N VAL A 83 -2.16 -4.85 -4.51
CA VAL A 83 -3.35 -4.90 -3.64
C VAL A 83 -4.57 -5.41 -4.41
N ASN A 84 -4.66 -5.14 -5.71
CA ASN A 84 -5.81 -5.47 -6.54
C ASN A 84 -5.88 -6.98 -6.88
N PRO A 85 -6.92 -7.71 -6.43
CA PRO A 85 -7.09 -9.13 -6.77
C PRO A 85 -7.29 -9.38 -8.27
N ARG A 86 -7.77 -8.38 -9.01
CA ARG A 86 -8.03 -8.44 -10.46
C ARG A 86 -6.84 -8.00 -11.31
N ARG A 87 -5.66 -7.83 -10.72
CA ARG A 87 -4.44 -7.40 -11.42
C ARG A 87 -4.15 -8.25 -12.65
N LYS A 88 -3.64 -7.61 -13.69
CA LYS A 88 -3.12 -8.34 -14.86
C LYS A 88 -1.70 -8.79 -14.55
N LEU A 89 -1.34 -10.03 -14.91
CA LEU A 89 0.01 -10.57 -14.66
C LEU A 89 1.13 -9.72 -15.28
N ARG A 90 0.83 -8.98 -16.35
CA ARG A 90 1.75 -8.08 -17.04
C ARG A 90 2.05 -6.78 -16.28
N GLU A 91 1.27 -6.41 -15.27
CA GLU A 91 1.40 -5.14 -14.52
C GLU A 91 2.53 -5.22 -13.48
N ASN A 92 3.76 -5.27 -13.97
CA ASN A 92 5.00 -5.22 -13.20
C ASN A 92 5.69 -3.85 -13.32
N LYS A 93 6.82 -3.68 -12.64
CA LYS A 93 7.62 -2.45 -12.68
C LYS A 93 7.92 -1.99 -14.11
N GLU A 94 8.39 -2.90 -14.97
CA GLU A 94 8.77 -2.57 -16.35
C GLU A 94 7.57 -2.12 -17.19
N PHE A 95 6.39 -2.71 -16.96
CA PHE A 95 5.16 -2.28 -17.61
C PHE A 95 4.78 -0.85 -17.23
N PHE A 96 4.78 -0.52 -15.93
CA PHE A 96 4.46 0.84 -15.48
C PHE A 96 5.51 1.86 -15.93
N ASP A 97 6.79 1.54 -15.82
CA ASP A 97 7.88 2.40 -16.27
C ASP A 97 7.80 2.70 -17.77
N LYS A 98 7.41 1.72 -18.59
CA LYS A 98 7.24 1.92 -20.03
C LYS A 98 6.02 2.78 -20.39
N ASN A 99 4.92 2.64 -19.64
CA ASN A 99 3.65 3.29 -19.98
C ASN A 99 3.53 4.71 -19.41
N ILE A 100 4.13 4.98 -18.25
CA ILE A 100 4.04 6.30 -17.62
C ILE A 100 5.08 7.22 -18.25
N THR A 101 4.59 8.28 -18.90
CA THR A 101 5.44 9.29 -19.52
C THR A 101 5.03 10.70 -19.10
N ILE A 102 6.02 11.56 -18.86
CA ILE A 102 5.79 12.93 -18.39
C ILE A 102 6.33 13.89 -19.45
N TYR A 103 5.48 14.79 -19.91
CA TYR A 103 5.79 15.78 -20.93
C TYR A 103 5.56 17.19 -20.39
N GLN A 104 6.40 18.14 -20.82
CA GLN A 104 6.11 19.56 -20.66
C GLN A 104 5.34 20.04 -21.89
N ARG A 105 4.15 20.61 -21.68
CA ARG A 105 3.32 21.25 -22.71
C ARG A 105 3.42 22.78 -22.63
N PRO A 106 3.07 23.50 -23.71
CA PRO A 106 2.96 24.97 -23.68
C PRO A 106 2.04 25.44 -22.55
N GLY A 107 2.30 26.63 -22.00
CA GLY A 107 1.50 27.21 -20.91
C GLY A 107 1.85 26.69 -19.51
N ASN A 108 3.08 26.22 -19.30
CA ASN A 108 3.55 25.65 -18.04
C ASN A 108 2.72 24.44 -17.55
N VAL A 109 2.22 23.64 -18.48
CA VAL A 109 1.44 22.44 -18.16
C VAL A 109 2.37 21.23 -18.14
N LYS A 110 2.31 20.47 -17.04
CA LYS A 110 2.96 19.17 -16.92
C LYS A 110 1.94 18.08 -17.20
N PHE A 111 2.09 17.39 -18.32
CA PHE A 111 1.16 16.35 -18.75
C PHE A 111 1.71 14.95 -18.42
N ILE A 112 0.91 14.17 -17.69
CA ILE A 112 1.19 12.77 -17.33
C ILE A 112 0.36 11.86 -18.23
N ASP A 113 1.06 11.12 -19.08
CA ASP A 113 0.47 10.06 -19.91
C ASP A 113 0.61 8.71 -19.20
N PHE A 114 -0.50 7.98 -19.09
CA PHE A 114 -0.56 6.66 -18.47
C PHE A 114 -0.59 5.52 -19.51
N GLY A 115 -0.60 5.83 -20.81
CA GLY A 115 -0.47 4.84 -21.88
C GLY A 115 -1.53 3.74 -21.82
N GLU A 116 -1.10 2.47 -21.75
CA GLU A 116 -2.01 1.30 -21.73
C GLU A 116 -2.55 0.92 -20.35
N ILE A 117 -2.31 1.74 -19.31
CA ILE A 117 -2.85 1.50 -17.97
C ILE A 117 -4.36 1.79 -18.00
N ALA A 118 -5.16 0.90 -17.40
CA ALA A 118 -6.61 1.08 -17.39
C ALA A 118 -7.00 2.34 -16.57
N PRO A 119 -7.89 3.20 -17.08
CA PRO A 119 -8.33 4.42 -16.38
C PRO A 119 -8.78 4.16 -14.94
N ASP A 120 -9.66 3.17 -14.73
CA ASP A 120 -10.16 2.79 -13.41
C ASP A 120 -9.03 2.39 -12.45
N SER A 121 -7.95 1.78 -12.96
CA SER A 121 -6.79 1.43 -12.15
C SER A 121 -6.00 2.66 -11.73
N VAL A 122 -5.87 3.66 -12.61
CA VAL A 122 -5.19 4.93 -12.28
C VAL A 122 -6.01 5.70 -11.26
N GLN A 123 -7.32 5.84 -11.48
CA GLN A 123 -8.24 6.51 -10.57
C GLN A 123 -8.25 5.85 -9.18
N ALA A 124 -8.19 4.52 -9.11
CA ALA A 124 -8.13 3.84 -7.83
C ALA A 124 -6.72 3.84 -7.17
N ALA A 125 -5.67 4.05 -7.95
CA ALA A 125 -4.29 4.06 -7.46
C ALA A 125 -3.88 5.43 -6.90
N VAL A 126 -4.35 6.54 -7.48
CA VAL A 126 -3.93 7.89 -7.10
C VAL A 126 -4.84 8.43 -6.00
N TYR A 127 -4.31 8.60 -4.79
CA TYR A 127 -5.01 9.24 -3.67
C TYR A 127 -4.01 9.87 -2.71
N TRP A 128 -4.47 10.78 -1.86
CA TRP A 128 -3.62 11.54 -0.94
C TRP A 128 -2.74 10.66 -0.05
N ASP A 129 -3.33 9.71 0.67
CA ASP A 129 -2.59 8.88 1.62
C ASP A 129 -1.42 8.11 0.98
N ILE A 130 -1.58 7.55 -0.22
CA ILE A 130 -0.48 6.81 -0.87
C ILE A 130 0.63 7.74 -1.37
N ILE A 131 0.30 8.98 -1.70
CA ILE A 131 1.26 10.00 -2.08
C ILE A 131 2.08 10.44 -0.87
N GLU A 132 1.45 10.69 0.27
CA GLU A 132 2.16 10.97 1.53
C GLU A 132 3.02 9.79 1.96
N ASP A 133 2.51 8.57 1.85
CA ASP A 133 3.26 7.36 2.16
C ASP A 133 4.51 7.23 1.30
N TRP A 134 4.40 7.55 0.01
CA TRP A 134 5.54 7.55 -0.90
C TRP A 134 6.60 8.58 -0.50
N LYS A 135 6.18 9.80 -0.17
CA LYS A 135 7.11 10.86 0.28
C LYS A 135 7.84 10.47 1.54
N LEU A 136 7.14 9.93 2.52
CA LEU A 136 7.73 9.44 3.76
C LEU A 136 8.69 8.27 3.51
N TYR A 137 8.33 7.36 2.59
CA TYR A 137 9.16 6.23 2.23
C TYR A 137 10.46 6.64 1.54
N ILE A 138 10.38 7.56 0.57
CA ILE A 138 11.53 7.95 -0.24
C ILE A 138 12.44 8.94 0.49
N ASP A 139 11.92 9.64 1.51
CA ASP A 139 12.71 10.48 2.40
C ASP A 139 13.67 9.63 3.26
N ARG A 140 14.92 9.57 2.80
CA ARG A 140 15.98 8.81 3.46
C ARG A 140 16.48 9.47 4.74
N GLU A 141 16.26 10.77 4.92
CA GLU A 141 16.69 11.49 6.12
C GLU A 141 15.75 11.17 7.29
N CYS A 142 14.48 10.94 6.99
CA CYS A 142 13.46 10.60 7.98
C CYS A 142 13.31 9.09 8.27
N GLY A 143 14.17 8.24 7.70
CA GLY A 143 14.20 6.79 8.00
C GLY A 143 13.40 5.90 7.05
N GLY A 144 12.85 6.47 5.97
CA GLY A 144 12.22 5.77 4.85
C GLY A 144 11.21 4.69 5.26
N ILE A 145 11.41 3.44 4.81
CA ILE A 145 10.49 2.33 5.09
C ILE A 145 10.21 2.10 6.57
N LYS A 146 11.18 2.39 7.45
CA LYS A 146 10.98 2.18 8.88
C LYS A 146 9.96 3.20 9.40
N ALA A 147 10.12 4.47 9.04
CA ALA A 147 9.21 5.53 9.43
C ALA A 147 7.80 5.26 8.91
N LEU A 148 7.67 4.87 7.64
CA LEU A 148 6.37 4.52 7.06
C LEU A 148 5.68 3.36 7.78
N VAL A 149 6.42 2.30 8.12
CA VAL A 149 5.87 1.17 8.88
C VAL A 149 5.43 1.64 10.27
N ASP A 150 6.28 2.39 10.96
CA ASP A 150 6.03 2.88 12.31
C ASP A 150 4.79 3.78 12.36
N GLU A 151 4.65 4.70 11.41
CA GLU A 151 3.49 5.60 11.27
C GLU A 151 2.20 4.83 10.99
N LYS A 152 2.17 4.00 9.94
CA LYS A 152 0.93 3.31 9.54
C LYS A 152 0.47 2.26 10.52
N THR A 153 1.40 1.68 11.27
CA THR A 153 1.10 0.61 12.22
C THR A 153 1.03 1.08 13.67
N ASN A 154 1.20 2.38 13.95
CA ASN A 154 1.31 2.92 15.30
C ASN A 154 2.33 2.14 16.14
N LEU A 155 3.54 1.94 15.59
CA LEU A 155 4.64 1.18 16.19
C LEU A 155 4.38 -0.32 16.41
N ALA A 156 3.24 -0.85 15.99
CA ALA A 156 2.92 -2.28 16.13
C ALA A 156 3.68 -3.17 15.13
N GLY A 157 4.25 -2.58 14.07
CA GLY A 157 4.93 -3.29 13.00
C GLY A 157 4.00 -4.09 12.09
N LEU A 158 4.63 -4.82 11.17
CA LEU A 158 3.96 -5.60 10.14
C LEU A 158 4.54 -7.02 10.07
N ASP A 159 3.76 -8.00 10.53
CA ASP A 159 4.21 -9.39 10.60
C ASP A 159 4.55 -9.96 9.22
N ASN A 160 5.67 -10.69 9.15
CA ASN A 160 6.18 -11.31 7.92
C ASN A 160 6.50 -10.33 6.78
N TYR A 161 6.61 -9.03 7.07
CA TYR A 161 7.11 -8.05 6.12
C TYR A 161 8.64 -8.07 6.08
N ILE A 162 9.20 -8.22 4.88
CA ILE A 162 10.65 -8.26 4.66
C ILE A 162 11.07 -6.96 3.96
N ARG A 163 11.93 -6.20 4.65
CA ARG A 163 12.58 -4.98 4.16
C ARG A 163 13.71 -5.29 3.18
N GLY A 164 14.01 -4.34 2.31
CA GLY A 164 15.08 -4.35 1.32
C GLY A 164 14.64 -4.78 -0.09
N GLY A 165 15.61 -4.80 -1.00
CA GLY A 165 15.41 -5.07 -2.43
C GLY A 165 15.18 -3.79 -3.23
N ASP A 166 14.51 -3.92 -4.37
CA ASP A 166 14.14 -2.77 -5.21
C ASP A 166 13.13 -1.86 -4.48
N PRO A 167 13.37 -0.54 -4.40
CA PRO A 167 12.55 0.38 -3.62
C PRO A 167 11.07 0.41 -4.01
N LEU A 168 10.78 0.38 -5.31
CA LEU A 168 9.40 0.42 -5.81
C LEU A 168 8.64 -0.83 -5.39
N TYR A 169 9.29 -2.00 -5.48
CA TYR A 169 8.70 -3.24 -4.99
C TYR A 169 8.65 -3.31 -3.46
N GLU A 170 9.60 -2.70 -2.74
CA GLU A 170 9.54 -2.63 -1.28
C GLU A 170 8.30 -1.87 -0.82
N PHE A 171 8.12 -0.64 -1.34
CA PHE A 171 6.94 0.19 -1.10
C PHE A 171 5.64 -0.54 -1.47
N ALA A 172 5.57 -1.15 -2.66
CA ALA A 172 4.39 -1.86 -3.10
C ALA A 172 4.07 -3.09 -2.23
N ARG A 173 5.09 -3.85 -1.79
CA ARG A 173 4.91 -5.00 -0.89
C ARG A 173 4.42 -4.57 0.49
N PHE A 174 4.89 -3.42 0.99
CA PHE A 174 4.40 -2.84 2.22
C PHE A 174 2.91 -2.56 2.14
N HIS A 175 2.44 -1.81 1.13
CA HIS A 175 1.02 -1.50 0.97
C HIS A 175 0.14 -2.74 0.85
N ARG A 176 0.60 -3.76 0.11
CA ARG A 176 -0.10 -5.05 0.05
C ARG A 176 -0.25 -5.66 1.44
N LYS A 177 0.84 -5.76 2.19
CA LYS A 177 0.85 -6.38 3.52
C LYS A 177 0.04 -5.58 4.55
N TYR A 178 0.11 -4.26 4.47
CA TYR A 178 -0.67 -3.36 5.31
C TYR A 178 -2.16 -3.53 5.04
N THR A 179 -2.56 -3.56 3.77
CA THR A 179 -3.95 -3.79 3.36
C THR A 179 -4.46 -5.18 3.76
N GLU A 180 -3.63 -6.21 3.70
CA GLU A 180 -3.98 -7.54 4.22
C GLU A 180 -4.26 -7.49 5.73
N LYS A 181 -3.42 -6.78 6.50
CA LYS A 181 -3.60 -6.61 7.96
C LYS A 181 -4.88 -5.86 8.29
N THR A 182 -5.18 -4.75 7.61
CA THR A 182 -6.38 -3.95 7.86
C THR A 182 -7.65 -4.74 7.54
N LYS A 183 -7.69 -5.46 6.41
CA LYS A 183 -8.81 -6.35 6.05
C LYS A 183 -9.05 -7.43 7.10
N LEU A 184 -7.99 -8.10 7.57
CA LEU A 184 -8.12 -9.10 8.63
C LEU A 184 -8.64 -8.51 9.94
N GLN A 185 -8.24 -7.28 10.28
CA GLN A 185 -8.74 -6.59 11.46
C GLN A 185 -10.21 -6.21 11.31
N GLU A 186 -10.63 -5.70 10.15
CA GLU A 186 -12.04 -5.41 9.85
C GLU A 186 -12.92 -6.66 9.89
N GLU A 187 -12.46 -7.78 9.31
CA GLU A 187 -13.18 -9.06 9.36
C GLU A 187 -13.36 -9.54 10.80
N LYS A 188 -12.29 -9.48 11.62
CA LYS A 188 -12.38 -9.82 13.05
C LYS A 188 -13.34 -8.91 13.80
N SER A 189 -13.32 -7.61 13.53
CA SER A 189 -14.24 -6.65 14.13
C SER A 189 -15.70 -6.92 13.74
N LYS A 190 -15.96 -7.29 12.48
CA LYS A 190 -17.30 -7.67 12.01
C LYS A 190 -17.82 -8.91 12.70
N ILE A 191 -16.98 -9.96 12.82
CA ILE A 191 -17.34 -11.19 13.54
C ILE A 191 -17.63 -10.87 15.01
N SER A 192 -16.75 -10.10 15.66
CA SER A 192 -16.94 -9.71 17.06
C SER A 192 -18.22 -8.89 17.29
N ALA A 193 -18.57 -8.00 16.36
CA ALA A 193 -19.81 -7.23 16.43
C ALA A 193 -21.06 -8.11 16.26
N GLN A 194 -21.01 -9.10 15.35
CA GLN A 194 -22.08 -10.08 15.18
C GLN A 194 -22.27 -10.95 16.43
N ASP A 195 -21.18 -11.41 17.03
CA ASP A 195 -21.23 -12.19 18.27
C ASP A 195 -21.79 -11.37 19.43
N ALA A 196 -21.38 -10.10 19.56
CA ALA A 196 -21.92 -9.18 20.57
C ALA A 196 -23.42 -8.94 20.37
N PHE A 197 -23.86 -8.75 19.13
CA PHE A 197 -25.29 -8.59 18.81
C PHE A 197 -26.08 -9.86 19.16
N ARG A 198 -25.60 -11.04 18.77
CA ARG A 198 -26.24 -12.32 19.11
C ARG A 198 -26.37 -12.48 20.62
N ASN A 199 -25.31 -12.19 21.37
CA ASN A 199 -25.32 -12.27 22.83
C ASN A 199 -26.34 -11.30 23.44
N ALA A 200 -26.42 -10.05 22.94
CA ALA A 200 -27.40 -9.07 23.40
C ALA A 200 -28.84 -9.50 23.11
N VAL A 201 -29.12 -10.07 21.94
CA VAL A 201 -30.45 -10.60 21.58
C VAL A 201 -30.83 -11.76 22.50
N VAL A 202 -29.92 -12.71 22.73
CA VAL A 202 -30.17 -13.85 23.65
C VAL A 202 -30.46 -13.35 25.06
N GLN A 203 -29.71 -12.36 25.56
CA GLN A 203 -29.96 -11.76 26.87
C GLN A 203 -31.32 -11.07 26.93
N SER A 204 -31.70 -10.29 25.91
CA SER A 204 -33.00 -9.61 25.86
C SER A 204 -34.17 -10.61 25.83
N VAL A 205 -34.07 -11.65 25.00
CA VAL A 205 -35.08 -12.74 24.97
C VAL A 205 -35.13 -13.45 26.32
N ALA A 206 -33.99 -13.75 26.94
CA ALA A 206 -33.96 -14.35 28.28
C ALA A 206 -34.63 -13.45 29.32
N THR A 207 -34.43 -12.13 29.28
CA THR A 207 -35.11 -11.20 30.20
C THR A 207 -36.63 -11.15 29.97
N GLU A 208 -37.08 -11.20 28.72
CA GLU A 208 -38.52 -11.18 28.43
C GLU A 208 -39.18 -12.53 28.78
N VAL A 209 -38.51 -13.65 28.51
CA VAL A 209 -38.98 -14.99 28.88
C VAL A 209 -39.06 -15.14 30.39
N THR A 210 -38.06 -14.68 31.13
CA THR A 210 -38.10 -14.71 32.61
C THR A 210 -39.23 -13.85 33.15
N LYS A 211 -39.43 -12.65 32.60
CA LYS A 211 -40.56 -11.78 32.93
C LYS A 211 -41.91 -12.46 32.67
N GLN A 212 -42.08 -13.12 31.52
CA GLN A 212 -43.31 -13.87 31.22
C GLN A 212 -43.51 -15.06 32.18
N GLN A 213 -42.45 -15.79 32.53
CA GLN A 213 -42.53 -16.91 33.47
C GLN A 213 -42.93 -16.45 34.87
N LEU A 214 -42.41 -15.30 35.34
CA LEU A 214 -42.81 -14.67 36.59
C LEU A 214 -44.29 -14.24 36.56
N LEU A 215 -44.75 -13.62 35.47
CA LEU A 215 -46.15 -13.23 35.29
C LEU A 215 -47.10 -14.44 35.23
N ALA A 216 -46.64 -15.57 34.72
CA ALA A 216 -47.37 -16.84 34.71
C ALA A 216 -47.39 -17.53 36.10
N GLY A 217 -46.85 -16.90 37.15
CA GLY A 217 -46.90 -17.40 38.53
C GLY A 217 -45.85 -18.46 38.86
N LYS A 218 -44.82 -18.66 38.02
CA LYS A 218 -43.72 -19.58 38.35
C LYS A 218 -42.86 -19.03 39.47
N ASN A 219 -42.36 -19.93 40.32
CA ASN A 219 -41.54 -19.55 41.47
C ASN A 219 -40.19 -18.99 40.99
N PRO A 220 -39.77 -17.80 41.45
CA PRO A 220 -38.51 -17.18 41.04
C PRO A 220 -37.28 -18.08 41.24
N MET A 221 -37.25 -18.90 42.30
CA MET A 221 -36.14 -19.81 42.58
C MET A 221 -36.02 -20.95 41.54
N GLU A 222 -37.15 -21.45 41.03
CA GLU A 222 -37.16 -22.48 39.99
C GLU A 222 -36.69 -21.94 38.63
N ILE A 223 -36.99 -20.66 38.35
CA ILE A 223 -36.50 -19.97 37.14
C ILE A 223 -34.98 -19.78 37.23
N ILE A 224 -34.46 -19.37 38.40
CA ILE A 224 -33.02 -19.21 38.64
C ILE A 224 -32.30 -20.56 38.51
N ASP A 225 -32.80 -21.62 39.12
CA ASP A 225 -32.21 -22.97 39.00
C ASP A 225 -32.26 -23.49 37.56
N SER A 226 -33.35 -23.22 36.82
CA SER A 226 -33.46 -23.55 35.39
C SER A 226 -32.41 -22.82 34.56
N LEU A 227 -32.22 -21.52 34.79
CA LEU A 227 -31.26 -20.70 34.04
C LEU A 227 -29.82 -21.08 34.36
N LEU A 228 -29.49 -21.35 35.62
CA LEU A 228 -28.16 -21.78 36.03
C LEU A 228 -27.81 -23.17 35.45
N ASN A 229 -28.77 -24.09 35.42
CA ASN A 229 -28.59 -25.41 34.80
C ASN A 229 -28.48 -25.35 33.26
N GLN A 230 -29.22 -24.44 32.61
CA GLN A 230 -29.05 -24.17 31.17
C GLN A 230 -27.73 -23.47 30.84
N ALA A 231 -27.27 -22.54 31.70
CA ALA A 231 -25.97 -21.89 31.54
C ALA A 231 -24.79 -22.87 31.70
N ALA A 232 -24.92 -23.87 32.58
CA ALA A 232 -23.95 -24.95 32.71
C ALA A 232 -23.86 -25.86 31.46
N SER A 233 -24.91 -25.88 30.62
CA SER A 233 -24.97 -26.63 29.37
C SER A 233 -24.68 -25.78 28.12
N TYR A 234 -24.69 -24.44 28.23
CA TYR A 234 -24.27 -23.54 27.16
C TYR A 234 -22.73 -23.44 27.10
N ARG A 235 -22.10 -24.38 26.40
CA ARG A 235 -20.76 -24.15 25.83
C ARG A 235 -20.97 -23.49 24.47
N PRO A 236 -20.48 -22.27 24.22
CA PRO A 236 -20.39 -21.80 22.84
C PRO A 236 -19.52 -22.81 22.09
N GLU A 237 -20.09 -23.50 21.12
CA GLU A 237 -19.31 -24.24 20.14
C GLU A 237 -18.44 -23.22 19.43
N ILE A 238 -17.18 -23.12 19.86
CA ILE A 238 -16.15 -22.49 19.06
C ILE A 238 -16.14 -23.30 17.78
N GLU A 239 -16.73 -22.76 16.72
CA GLU A 239 -16.71 -23.34 15.39
C GLU A 239 -15.24 -23.39 14.98
N ARG A 240 -14.59 -24.52 15.28
CA ARG A 240 -13.22 -24.79 14.87
C ARG A 240 -13.29 -24.91 13.36
N ARG A 241 -13.02 -23.81 12.64
CA ARG A 241 -12.72 -23.87 11.21
C ARG A 241 -11.75 -25.04 11.00
N PRO A 242 -12.09 -26.03 10.15
CA PRO A 242 -11.14 -27.08 9.84
C PRO A 242 -9.87 -26.40 9.32
N PRO A 243 -8.67 -26.84 9.74
CA PRO A 243 -7.45 -26.28 9.20
C PRO A 243 -7.50 -26.42 7.68
N GLU A 244 -7.37 -25.30 6.96
CA GLU A 244 -7.15 -25.32 5.52
C GLU A 244 -6.02 -26.31 5.27
N GLN A 245 -6.33 -27.41 4.59
CA GLN A 245 -5.31 -28.29 4.06
C GLN A 245 -4.50 -27.44 3.09
N ARG A 246 -3.33 -26.97 3.55
CA ARG A 246 -2.28 -26.54 2.64
C ARG A 246 -2.03 -27.72 1.72
N GLN A 247 -2.55 -27.66 0.51
CA GLN A 247 -2.08 -28.49 -0.58
C GLN A 247 -0.62 -28.08 -0.82
N ILE A 248 0.29 -28.74 -0.10
CA ILE A 248 1.68 -28.83 -0.47
C ILE A 248 1.66 -29.65 -1.76
N GLY A 249 1.60 -28.94 -2.88
CA GLY A 249 1.78 -29.53 -4.20
C GLY A 249 3.18 -30.12 -4.26
N TYR A 250 3.30 -31.42 -3.95
CA TYR A 250 4.45 -32.22 -4.37
C TYR A 250 4.43 -32.27 -5.89
N ARG A 251 5.07 -31.28 -6.51
CA ARG A 251 5.40 -31.34 -7.92
C ARG A 251 6.44 -32.45 -8.06
N ASN A 252 6.03 -33.54 -8.70
CA ASN A 252 6.88 -34.68 -9.05
C ASN A 252 8.23 -34.18 -9.57
N ARG A 253 9.26 -34.43 -8.76
CA ARG A 253 10.65 -34.24 -9.17
C ARG A 253 10.99 -35.41 -10.08
N GLU A 254 10.76 -35.24 -11.37
CA GLU A 254 11.27 -36.15 -12.39
C GLU A 254 12.76 -36.37 -12.15
N ARG A 255 13.14 -37.64 -12.07
CA ARG A 255 14.52 -38.12 -11.98
C ARG A 255 15.30 -37.59 -13.19
N ARG A 256 16.07 -36.53 -13.00
CA ARG A 256 17.18 -36.21 -13.90
C ARG A 256 18.40 -37.01 -13.48
N SER A 257 18.83 -37.86 -14.42
CA SER A 257 19.99 -38.73 -14.38
C SER A 257 21.28 -38.03 -13.96
N ASN A 258 22.09 -38.73 -13.16
CA ASN A 258 23.45 -38.36 -12.75
C ASN A 258 24.35 -38.02 -13.94
N GLY A 259 24.58 -36.72 -14.16
CA GLY A 259 25.65 -36.21 -15.00
C GLY A 259 26.92 -36.02 -14.16
N ARG A 260 27.94 -36.83 -14.46
CA ARG A 260 29.30 -36.79 -13.90
C ARG A 260 29.87 -35.36 -13.83
N ARG A 261 30.18 -34.87 -12.63
CA ARG A 261 31.11 -33.75 -12.45
C ARG A 261 32.54 -34.29 -12.47
N ARG A 262 33.27 -34.02 -13.56
CA ARG A 262 34.73 -34.10 -13.59
C ARG A 262 35.28 -32.92 -12.82
N TYR A 263 36.07 -33.18 -11.79
CA TYR A 263 36.92 -32.18 -11.15
C TYR A 263 38.11 -31.89 -12.08
N HIS A 264 38.34 -30.63 -12.41
CA HIS A 264 39.62 -30.15 -12.92
C HIS A 264 40.45 -29.71 -11.71
N ASN A 265 41.50 -30.46 -11.40
CA ASN A 265 42.59 -29.99 -10.56
C ASN A 265 43.42 -29.00 -11.38
N ARG A 266 43.56 -27.77 -10.88
CA ARG A 266 44.70 -26.91 -11.26
C ARG A 266 45.92 -27.46 -10.53
N GLN A 267 46.84 -28.03 -11.31
CA GLN A 267 48.25 -28.07 -10.95
C GLN A 267 48.83 -26.74 -11.41
N ASP A 268 49.37 -25.97 -10.47
CA ASP A 268 50.43 -25.01 -10.74
C ASP A 268 51.47 -25.27 -9.63
N GLU A 269 52.46 -26.11 -9.96
CA GLU A 269 53.77 -26.12 -9.32
C GLU A 269 54.73 -25.42 -10.29
N ASP A 270 55.63 -24.62 -9.70
CA ASP A 270 56.78 -23.87 -10.24
C ASP A 270 56.55 -22.55 -10.99
#